data_AF-A0A6M1LIY1-F1
#
_entry.id   AF-A0A6M1LIY1-F1
#
_cell.length_a   1.000
_cell.length_b   1.000
_cell.length_c   1.000
_cell.angle_alpha   90.00
_cell.angle_beta   90.00
_cell.angle_gamma   90.00
#
_symmetry.space_group_name_H-M   'P 1'
#
loop_
_entity.id
_entity.type
_entity.pdbx_description
1 polymer ?
#
loop_
_entity_poly.entity_id
_entity_poly.type
_entity_poly.pdbx_seq_one_letter_code
_entity_poly.pdbx_strand_id
1 'polypeptide(L)'
;MRRRMPARTLLLLQTHYFDAGSERAFRRLVRQAPSHFDCRVLIHLPPGKPVPPRLLRHPHHVVRTDELRAMPYPRKNAAEDWTGRPWELWGGGHCDLIPLHAMRALPDFDRCWVMEYDVAFTGHWGRFFDAFEASEADLLTTCVRSRQHDPHWVCWPSLAGIETPEALSQAATAAFLPLFRVSQRMFRAMDEAYAAGFGGHLEATWSTLAALRGFAIEDIGGEGPFVAPGNERRFYTSAASSAVQFYLAPGTFFAKPAMYRVGTRRDTLWHPVKPWHWKDEIGAGFREWRVIAGAKRRALLAWIARRRGGPAPG
;
A
#
# COMPACT_ATOMS: atom_id res chain seq x y z
N MET A 1 -27.30 -24.36 12.35
CA MET A 1 -26.29 -23.33 12.03
C MET A 1 -25.62 -23.73 10.72
N ARG A 2 -25.89 -23.04 9.60
CA ARG A 2 -25.20 -23.34 8.33
C ARG A 2 -23.75 -22.87 8.47
N ARG A 3 -22.78 -23.77 8.31
CA ARG A 3 -21.35 -23.45 8.30
C ARG A 3 -21.09 -22.54 7.10
N ARG A 4 -20.82 -21.25 7.32
CA ARG A 4 -20.47 -20.29 6.25
C ARG A 4 -19.19 -20.82 5.59
N MET A 5 -19.20 -21.06 4.29
CA MET A 5 -17.96 -21.46 3.59
C MET A 5 -16.94 -20.32 3.74
N PRO A 6 -15.64 -20.65 3.92
CA PRO A 6 -14.60 -19.63 3.99
C PRO A 6 -14.55 -18.84 2.68
N ALA A 7 -14.30 -17.53 2.79
CA ALA A 7 -14.23 -16.65 1.63
C ALA A 7 -13.03 -17.02 0.74
N ARG A 8 -13.24 -17.13 -0.58
CA ARG A 8 -12.16 -17.38 -1.53
C ARG A 8 -11.19 -16.21 -1.48
N THR A 9 -9.97 -16.47 -1.01
CA THR A 9 -9.00 -15.43 -0.70
C THR A 9 -7.79 -15.54 -1.63
N LEU A 10 -7.51 -14.48 -2.38
CA LEU A 10 -6.25 -14.35 -3.12
C LEU A 10 -5.19 -13.78 -2.18
N LEU A 11 -3.97 -14.28 -2.26
CA LEU A 11 -2.81 -13.68 -1.60
C LEU A 11 -1.73 -13.39 -2.63
N LEU A 12 -1.35 -12.13 -2.75
CA LEU A 12 -0.33 -11.64 -3.67
C LEU A 12 0.93 -11.23 -2.90
N LEU A 13 2.03 -11.93 -3.14
CA LEU A 13 3.37 -11.49 -2.73
C LEU A 13 3.94 -10.57 -3.83
N GLN A 14 3.87 -9.26 -3.62
CA GLN A 14 4.30 -8.23 -4.57
C GLN A 14 5.82 -8.02 -4.53
N THR A 15 6.47 -8.10 -5.70
CA THR A 15 7.92 -7.91 -5.84
C THR A 15 8.31 -7.35 -7.22
N HIS A 16 9.54 -6.90 -7.37
CA HIS A 16 10.16 -6.50 -8.65
C HIS A 16 11.40 -7.34 -9.02
N TYR A 17 11.69 -8.36 -8.20
CA TYR A 17 12.70 -9.39 -8.44
C TYR A 17 12.28 -10.69 -7.75
N PHE A 18 12.86 -11.84 -8.15
CA PHE A 18 12.53 -13.11 -7.51
C PHE A 18 13.76 -14.01 -7.42
N ASP A 19 14.48 -13.87 -6.31
CA ASP A 19 15.72 -14.58 -6.00
C ASP A 19 15.46 -15.78 -5.06
N ALA A 20 16.53 -16.41 -4.58
CA ALA A 20 16.40 -17.54 -3.64
C ALA A 20 15.83 -17.11 -2.28
N GLY A 21 16.06 -15.88 -1.82
CA GLY A 21 15.46 -15.34 -0.61
C GLY A 21 13.95 -15.20 -0.72
N SER A 22 13.51 -14.54 -1.79
CA SER A 22 12.10 -14.35 -2.15
C SER A 22 11.38 -15.69 -2.30
N GLU A 23 12.02 -16.66 -2.97
CA GLU A 23 11.47 -18.01 -3.13
C GLU A 23 11.29 -18.73 -1.78
N ARG A 24 12.25 -18.62 -0.86
CA ARG A 24 12.11 -19.20 0.48
C ARG A 24 10.99 -18.52 1.28
N ALA A 25 10.88 -17.20 1.20
CA ALA A 25 9.82 -16.45 1.86
C ALA A 25 8.43 -16.85 1.32
N PHE A 26 8.28 -16.93 -0.01
CA PHE A 26 7.04 -17.35 -0.65
C PHE A 26 6.66 -18.80 -0.31
N ARG A 27 7.60 -19.75 -0.38
CA ARG A 27 7.32 -21.15 0.01
C ARG A 27 6.92 -21.28 1.48
N ARG A 28 7.50 -20.46 2.36
CA ARG A 28 7.09 -20.39 3.77
C ARG A 28 5.67 -19.86 3.89
N LEU A 29 5.34 -18.80 3.17
CA LEU A 29 4.00 -18.22 3.14
C LEU A 29 2.96 -19.23 2.67
N VAL A 30 3.17 -19.87 1.51
CA VAL A 30 2.27 -20.89 0.94
C VAL A 30 2.06 -22.05 1.93
N ARG A 31 3.13 -22.58 2.53
CA ARG A 31 3.03 -23.71 3.48
C ARG A 31 2.24 -23.35 4.74
N GLN A 32 2.23 -22.08 5.13
CA GLN A 32 1.66 -21.62 6.39
C GLN A 32 0.31 -20.92 6.24
N ALA A 33 -0.09 -20.55 5.03
CA ALA A 33 -1.37 -19.92 4.75
C ALA A 33 -2.53 -20.92 4.91
N PRO A 34 -3.75 -20.45 5.24
CA PRO A 34 -4.94 -21.30 5.26
C PRO A 34 -5.17 -21.98 3.90
N SER A 35 -5.69 -23.20 3.90
CA SER A 35 -5.85 -24.02 2.68
C SER A 35 -6.80 -23.44 1.64
N HIS A 36 -7.64 -22.47 2.01
CA HIS A 36 -8.58 -21.79 1.11
C HIS A 36 -7.97 -20.53 0.45
N PHE A 37 -6.69 -20.25 0.69
CA PHE A 37 -5.96 -19.17 0.05
C PHE A 37 -5.35 -19.65 -1.27
N ASP A 38 -5.52 -18.86 -2.33
CA ASP A 38 -4.71 -18.98 -3.56
C ASP A 38 -3.53 -18.00 -3.43
N CYS A 39 -2.34 -18.55 -3.18
CA CYS A 39 -1.12 -17.77 -3.01
C CYS A 39 -0.37 -17.65 -4.33
N ARG A 40 -0.08 -16.42 -4.77
CA ARG A 40 0.67 -16.13 -6.00
C ARG A 40 1.74 -15.09 -5.76
N VAL A 41 2.82 -15.18 -6.52
CA VAL A 41 3.78 -14.09 -6.64
C VAL A 41 3.26 -13.08 -7.65
N LEU A 42 3.16 -11.82 -7.26
CA LEU A 42 2.85 -10.70 -8.13
C LEU A 42 4.15 -9.98 -8.48
N ILE A 43 4.62 -10.11 -9.72
CA ILE A 43 5.89 -9.50 -10.12
C ILE A 43 5.67 -8.32 -11.07
N HIS A 44 6.25 -7.17 -10.72
CA HIS A 44 6.42 -6.06 -11.65
C HIS A 44 7.72 -6.22 -12.45
N LEU A 45 7.65 -6.02 -13.77
CA LEU A 45 8.79 -6.03 -14.67
C LEU A 45 8.75 -4.82 -15.63
N PRO A 46 9.89 -4.19 -15.96
CA PRO A 46 9.98 -3.28 -17.10
C PRO A 46 9.61 -3.97 -18.43
N PRO A 47 9.24 -3.20 -19.48
CA PRO A 47 8.94 -3.75 -20.79
C PRO A 47 10.10 -4.60 -21.32
N GLY A 48 9.79 -5.77 -21.89
CA GLY A 48 10.76 -6.69 -22.45
C GLY A 48 11.66 -7.43 -21.44
N LYS A 49 11.61 -7.13 -20.13
CA LYS A 49 12.41 -7.87 -19.15
C LYS A 49 11.90 -9.31 -19.01
N PRO A 50 12.77 -10.33 -19.10
CA PRO A 50 12.35 -11.72 -18.99
C PRO A 50 11.86 -12.05 -17.58
N VAL A 51 10.91 -12.97 -17.51
CA VAL A 51 10.42 -13.53 -16.23
C VAL A 51 11.56 -14.33 -15.59
N PRO A 52 11.87 -14.12 -14.30
CA PRO A 52 12.92 -14.89 -13.61
C PRO A 52 12.66 -16.40 -13.71
N PRO A 53 13.64 -17.23 -14.14
CA PRO A 53 13.42 -18.68 -14.31
C PRO A 53 12.95 -19.40 -13.03
N ARG A 54 13.35 -18.89 -11.85
CA ARG A 54 12.89 -19.42 -10.55
C ARG A 54 11.40 -19.21 -10.34
N LEU A 55 10.86 -18.09 -10.81
CA LEU A 55 9.46 -17.73 -10.65
C LEU A 55 8.53 -18.66 -11.43
N LEU A 56 8.98 -19.17 -12.58
CA LEU A 56 8.20 -20.09 -13.43
C LEU A 56 7.77 -21.39 -12.72
N ARG A 57 8.37 -21.70 -11.57
CA ARG A 57 8.07 -22.89 -10.75
C ARG A 57 6.94 -22.65 -9.74
N HIS A 58 6.40 -21.44 -9.66
CA HIS A 58 5.41 -21.02 -8.67
C HIS A 58 4.22 -20.37 -9.37
N PRO A 59 3.00 -20.43 -8.80
CA PRO A 59 1.89 -19.61 -9.27
C PRO A 59 2.25 -18.13 -9.23
N HIS A 60 2.06 -17.43 -10.35
CA HIS A 60 2.47 -16.04 -10.48
C HIS A 60 1.58 -15.24 -11.43
N HIS A 61 1.62 -13.92 -11.27
CA HIS A 61 1.05 -12.95 -12.18
C HIS A 61 2.12 -11.92 -12.52
N VAL A 62 2.38 -11.74 -13.82
CA VAL A 62 3.35 -10.74 -14.31
C VAL A 62 2.58 -9.47 -14.65
N VAL A 63 3.14 -8.34 -14.24
CA VAL A 63 2.63 -7.02 -14.59
C VAL A 63 3.79 -6.21 -15.16
N ARG A 64 3.58 -5.62 -16.33
CA ARG A 64 4.58 -4.78 -16.97
C ARG A 64 4.22 -3.30 -16.93
N THR A 65 5.24 -2.46 -17.00
CA THR A 65 5.04 -1.00 -16.94
C THR A 65 4.13 -0.50 -18.06
N ASP A 66 4.27 -1.00 -19.28
CA ASP A 66 3.40 -0.68 -20.41
C ASP A 66 1.95 -1.12 -20.19
N GLU A 67 1.73 -2.29 -19.60
CA GLU A 67 0.40 -2.78 -19.20
C GLU A 67 -0.25 -1.85 -18.14
N LEU A 68 0.52 -1.39 -17.15
CA LEU A 68 0.05 -0.42 -16.15
C LEU A 68 -0.34 0.91 -16.79
N ARG A 69 0.49 1.40 -17.72
CA ARG A 69 0.27 2.67 -18.43
C ARG A 69 -0.91 2.61 -19.39
N ALA A 70 -1.30 1.41 -19.84
CA ALA A 70 -2.47 1.17 -20.67
C ALA A 70 -3.78 1.06 -19.87
N MET A 71 -3.73 1.00 -18.53
CA MET A 71 -4.95 0.98 -17.71
C MET A 71 -5.74 2.29 -17.88
N PRO A 72 -7.09 2.25 -17.86
CA PRO A 72 -7.94 3.39 -18.17
C PRO A 72 -8.06 4.37 -16.99
N TYR A 73 -6.94 4.74 -16.37
CA TYR A 73 -6.90 5.57 -15.16
C TYR A 73 -6.25 6.92 -15.45
N PRO A 74 -6.99 7.90 -16.00
CA PRO A 74 -6.42 9.11 -16.58
C PRO A 74 -5.51 9.90 -15.65
N ARG A 75 -5.85 10.00 -14.35
CA ARG A 75 -4.97 10.69 -13.37
C ARG A 75 -3.79 9.85 -12.92
N LYS A 76 -3.96 8.54 -12.70
CA LYS A 76 -2.86 7.65 -12.29
C LYS A 76 -1.85 7.43 -13.42
N ASN A 77 -2.30 7.59 -14.67
CA ASN A 77 -1.50 7.48 -15.89
C ASN A 77 -1.23 8.83 -16.56
N ALA A 78 -1.41 9.95 -15.86
CA ALA A 78 -0.96 11.26 -16.33
C ALA A 78 0.55 11.23 -16.64
N ALA A 79 0.98 12.13 -17.53
CA ALA A 79 2.40 12.24 -17.90
C ALA A 79 3.26 12.69 -16.71
N GLU A 80 2.68 13.51 -15.83
CA GLU A 80 3.28 13.96 -14.59
C GLU A 80 2.57 13.34 -13.38
N ASP A 81 3.34 13.00 -12.34
CA ASP A 81 2.82 12.62 -11.04
C ASP A 81 2.28 13.86 -10.28
N TRP A 82 1.65 13.62 -9.12
CA TRP A 82 1.13 14.69 -8.26
C TRP A 82 2.20 15.69 -7.75
N THR A 83 3.48 15.39 -7.98
CA THR A 83 4.60 16.27 -7.64
C THR A 83 5.07 17.12 -8.82
N GLY A 84 4.42 17.02 -9.99
CA GLY A 84 4.83 17.69 -11.23
C GLY A 84 6.13 17.12 -11.82
N ARG A 85 6.47 15.87 -11.48
CA ARG A 85 7.61 15.16 -12.07
C ARG A 85 7.10 14.17 -13.11
N PRO A 86 7.93 13.73 -14.06
CA PRO A 86 7.57 12.64 -14.95
C PRO A 86 7.07 11.43 -14.15
N TRP A 87 6.02 10.77 -14.67
CA TRP A 87 5.42 9.62 -14.04
C TRP A 87 6.47 8.58 -13.62
N GLU A 88 6.38 8.13 -12.38
CA GLU A 88 7.30 7.15 -11.83
C GLU A 88 6.55 6.25 -10.83
N LEU A 89 6.64 4.93 -11.06
CA LEU A 89 5.83 3.94 -10.36
C LEU A 89 5.98 4.00 -8.83
N TRP A 90 7.22 4.03 -8.33
CA TRP A 90 7.53 3.86 -6.90
C TRP A 90 7.38 5.17 -6.13
N GLY A 91 8.19 6.16 -6.46
CA GLY A 91 8.23 7.47 -5.81
C GLY A 91 7.10 8.42 -6.20
N GLY A 92 6.30 8.09 -7.23
CA GLY A 92 5.04 8.79 -7.54
C GLY A 92 3.85 8.24 -6.75
N GLY A 93 3.99 7.09 -6.07
CA GLY A 93 2.91 6.47 -5.30
C GLY A 93 1.88 5.73 -6.17
N HIS A 94 2.33 5.06 -7.23
CA HIS A 94 1.50 4.31 -8.17
C HIS A 94 1.63 2.78 -8.02
N CYS A 95 2.29 2.29 -6.96
CA CYS A 95 2.50 0.85 -6.75
C CYS A 95 1.20 0.05 -6.62
N ASP A 96 0.09 0.68 -6.26
CA ASP A 96 -1.23 0.07 -6.19
C ASP A 96 -1.81 -0.29 -7.57
N LEU A 97 -1.25 0.23 -8.66
CA LEU A 97 -1.62 -0.20 -10.00
C LEU A 97 -1.25 -1.67 -10.27
N ILE A 98 -0.18 -2.18 -9.64
CA ILE A 98 0.27 -3.57 -9.77
C ILE A 98 -0.80 -4.56 -9.26
N PRO A 99 -1.30 -4.46 -8.01
CA PRO A 99 -2.34 -5.34 -7.53
C PRO A 99 -3.69 -5.08 -8.21
N LEU A 100 -4.01 -3.83 -8.60
CA LEU A 100 -5.21 -3.56 -9.38
C LEU A 100 -5.21 -4.32 -10.72
N HIS A 101 -4.08 -4.31 -11.44
CA HIS A 101 -3.94 -5.07 -12.68
C HIS A 101 -4.16 -6.57 -12.46
N ALA A 102 -3.56 -7.14 -11.41
CA ALA A 102 -3.74 -8.55 -11.08
C ALA A 102 -5.19 -8.91 -10.70
N MET A 103 -5.84 -8.07 -9.89
CA MET A 103 -7.21 -8.29 -9.42
C MET A 103 -8.25 -8.12 -10.53
N ARG A 104 -7.97 -7.28 -11.54
CA ARG A 104 -8.76 -7.23 -12.78
C ARG A 104 -8.66 -8.53 -13.58
N ALA A 105 -7.47 -9.15 -13.61
CA ALA A 105 -7.24 -10.42 -14.29
C ALA A 105 -7.74 -11.64 -13.51
N LEU A 106 -7.96 -11.50 -12.20
CA LEU A 106 -8.34 -12.57 -11.27
C LEU A 106 -9.61 -12.18 -10.47
N PRO A 107 -10.79 -12.05 -11.12
CA PRO A 107 -11.97 -11.48 -10.48
C PRO A 107 -12.70 -12.43 -9.51
N ASP A 108 -12.37 -13.73 -9.51
CA ASP A 108 -13.16 -14.77 -8.83
C ASP A 108 -12.92 -14.91 -7.32
N PHE A 109 -12.32 -13.91 -6.69
CA PHE A 109 -12.01 -13.89 -5.26
C PHE A 109 -12.89 -12.90 -4.51
N ASP A 110 -13.30 -13.28 -3.31
CA ASP A 110 -14.12 -12.44 -2.43
C ASP A 110 -13.29 -11.31 -1.80
N ARG A 111 -11.99 -11.56 -1.63
CA ARG A 111 -11.02 -10.62 -1.07
C ARG A 111 -9.59 -10.97 -1.48
N CYS A 112 -8.71 -9.99 -1.41
CA CYS A 112 -7.30 -10.14 -1.76
C CYS A 112 -6.40 -9.57 -0.66
N TRP A 113 -5.44 -10.35 -0.18
CA TRP A 113 -4.28 -9.86 0.54
C TRP A 113 -3.19 -9.46 -0.45
N VAL A 114 -2.59 -8.29 -0.25
CA VAL A 114 -1.40 -7.83 -0.96
C VAL A 114 -0.31 -7.59 0.06
N MET A 115 0.87 -8.14 -0.20
CA MET A 115 2.01 -8.07 0.71
C MET A 115 3.28 -7.78 -0.08
N GLU A 116 4.00 -6.72 0.28
CA GLU A 116 5.31 -6.41 -0.29
C GLU A 116 6.37 -7.43 0.14
N TYR A 117 7.34 -7.67 -0.73
CA TYR A 117 8.39 -8.69 -0.55
C TYR A 117 9.26 -8.48 0.69
N ASP A 118 9.36 -7.26 1.19
CA ASP A 118 10.14 -6.86 2.35
C ASP A 118 9.30 -6.75 3.63
N VAL A 119 8.06 -7.25 3.62
CA VAL A 119 7.32 -7.57 4.84
C VAL A 119 7.78 -8.92 5.39
N ALA A 120 8.24 -8.93 6.64
CA ALA A 120 8.61 -10.15 7.35
C ALA A 120 7.75 -10.35 8.58
N PHE A 121 7.43 -11.62 8.89
CA PHE A 121 6.69 -12.00 10.09
C PHE A 121 7.45 -13.05 10.89
N THR A 122 7.75 -12.74 12.15
CA THR A 122 8.47 -13.64 13.07
C THR A 122 7.59 -14.79 13.60
N GLY A 123 6.27 -14.71 13.41
CA GLY A 123 5.31 -15.76 13.76
C GLY A 123 4.99 -16.72 12.61
N HIS A 124 4.01 -17.59 12.82
CA HIS A 124 3.47 -18.48 11.79
C HIS A 124 2.38 -17.76 11.00
N TRP A 125 2.49 -17.68 9.67
CA TRP A 125 1.55 -16.88 8.85
C TRP A 125 0.07 -17.27 9.04
N GLY A 126 -0.25 -18.55 9.22
CA GLY A 126 -1.61 -18.99 9.54
C GLY A 126 -2.20 -18.27 10.75
N ARG A 127 -1.44 -18.08 11.84
CA ARG A 127 -1.93 -17.35 13.03
C ARG A 127 -2.27 -15.89 12.74
N PHE A 128 -1.49 -15.27 11.83
CA PHE A 128 -1.76 -13.90 11.41
C PHE A 128 -3.05 -13.84 10.58
N PHE A 129 -3.20 -14.70 9.57
CA PHE A 129 -4.40 -14.70 8.73
C PHE A 129 -5.66 -15.10 9.50
N ASP A 130 -5.57 -16.11 10.37
CA ASP A 130 -6.69 -16.58 11.20
C ASP A 130 -7.21 -15.45 12.12
N ALA A 131 -6.34 -14.54 12.57
CA ALA A 131 -6.74 -13.42 13.42
C ALA A 131 -7.68 -12.42 12.73
N PHE A 132 -7.68 -12.38 11.39
CA PHE A 132 -8.48 -11.46 10.59
C PHE A 132 -9.51 -12.16 9.70
N GLU A 133 -9.62 -13.49 9.81
CA GLU A 133 -10.48 -14.31 8.96
C GLU A 133 -11.95 -13.90 9.08
N ALA A 134 -12.37 -13.59 10.32
CA ALA A 134 -13.72 -13.15 10.65
C ALA A 134 -13.95 -11.63 10.53
N SER A 135 -12.91 -10.83 10.24
CA SER A 135 -13.10 -9.40 10.02
C SER A 135 -13.87 -9.19 8.72
N GLU A 136 -14.95 -8.42 8.78
CA GLU A 136 -15.76 -8.00 7.62
C GLU A 136 -15.27 -6.66 7.05
N ALA A 137 -14.14 -6.12 7.53
CA ALA A 137 -13.57 -4.87 7.03
C ALA A 137 -13.21 -4.99 5.54
N ASP A 138 -13.53 -3.94 4.80
CA ASP A 138 -13.26 -3.84 3.37
C ASP A 138 -11.82 -3.51 3.05
N LEU A 139 -11.18 -2.76 3.95
CA LEU A 139 -9.78 -2.45 3.92
C LEU A 139 -9.17 -2.77 5.29
N LEU A 140 -8.46 -3.89 5.38
CA LEU A 140 -7.55 -4.16 6.50
C LEU A 140 -6.18 -3.67 6.13
N THR A 141 -5.57 -2.82 6.95
CA THR A 141 -4.27 -2.23 6.63
C THR A 141 -3.54 -1.78 7.89
N THR A 142 -2.45 -1.02 7.74
CA THR A 142 -1.61 -0.57 8.85
C THR A 142 -1.56 0.95 8.91
N CYS A 143 -1.32 1.47 10.11
CA CYS A 143 -1.01 2.87 10.39
C CYS A 143 -2.08 3.83 9.85
N VAL A 144 -3.34 3.46 10.04
CA VAL A 144 -4.48 4.24 9.56
C VAL A 144 -4.60 5.53 10.36
N ARG A 145 -4.70 6.67 9.65
CA ARG A 145 -4.81 7.98 10.27
C ARG A 145 -5.64 8.94 9.44
N SER A 146 -6.48 9.72 10.09
CA SER A 146 -7.21 10.82 9.43
C SER A 146 -6.33 12.06 9.31
N ARG A 147 -6.64 12.93 8.35
CA ARG A 147 -6.04 14.26 8.24
C ARG A 147 -6.21 15.14 9.50
N GLN A 148 -7.28 14.97 10.28
CA GLN A 148 -7.46 15.70 11.54
C GLN A 148 -6.33 15.42 12.55
N HIS A 149 -5.84 14.18 12.58
CA HIS A 149 -4.78 13.74 13.49
C HIS A 149 -3.37 13.98 12.94
N ASP A 150 -3.21 14.02 11.61
CA ASP A 150 -1.94 14.29 10.95
C ASP A 150 -2.12 15.30 9.81
N PRO A 151 -2.34 16.60 10.11
CA PRO A 151 -2.67 17.60 9.10
C PRO A 151 -1.52 17.97 8.18
N HIS A 152 -0.29 17.58 8.53
CA HIS A 152 0.95 17.99 7.84
C HIS A 152 1.56 16.90 6.97
N TRP A 153 0.90 15.75 6.83
CA TRP A 153 1.39 14.67 5.99
C TRP A 153 1.55 15.11 4.53
N VAL A 154 2.69 14.75 3.94
CA VAL A 154 3.16 15.32 2.66
C VAL A 154 2.31 14.93 1.46
N CYS A 155 1.54 13.84 1.57
CA CYS A 155 0.79 13.27 0.46
C CYS A 155 -0.67 13.75 0.41
N TRP A 156 -1.16 14.55 1.36
CA TRP A 156 -2.51 15.13 1.26
C TRP A 156 -2.76 15.92 -0.03
N PRO A 157 -1.81 16.74 -0.53
CA PRO A 157 -1.99 17.45 -1.79
C PRO A 157 -2.09 16.54 -3.02
N SER A 158 -1.81 15.23 -2.89
CA SER A 158 -1.94 14.29 -4.00
C SER A 158 -3.38 13.93 -4.33
N LEU A 159 -4.32 14.09 -3.39
CA LEU A 159 -5.73 13.71 -3.57
C LEU A 159 -6.43 14.67 -4.54
N ALA A 160 -7.01 14.12 -5.61
CA ALA A 160 -7.78 14.89 -6.58
C ALA A 160 -8.80 14.02 -7.31
N GLY A 161 -9.86 14.63 -7.85
CA GLY A 161 -10.76 14.00 -8.82
C GLY A 161 -12.23 14.03 -8.43
N ILE A 162 -12.84 12.85 -8.32
CA ILE A 162 -14.27 12.52 -8.30
C ILE A 162 -15.19 13.29 -7.32
N GLU A 163 -14.64 14.15 -6.46
CA GLU A 163 -15.38 14.87 -5.43
C GLU A 163 -14.82 16.30 -5.25
N THR A 164 -15.58 17.16 -4.57
CA THR A 164 -15.13 18.51 -4.24
C THR A 164 -13.86 18.48 -3.36
N PRO A 165 -12.97 19.48 -3.45
CA PRO A 165 -11.80 19.59 -2.56
C PRO A 165 -12.17 19.52 -1.07
N GLU A 166 -13.32 20.09 -0.70
CA GLU A 166 -13.85 20.10 0.66
C GLU A 166 -14.24 18.69 1.11
N ALA A 167 -15.00 17.95 0.29
CA ALA A 167 -15.40 16.56 0.59
C ALA A 167 -14.17 15.63 0.67
N LEU A 168 -13.24 15.76 -0.29
CA LEU A 168 -11.96 15.02 -0.25
C LEU A 168 -11.18 15.35 1.02
N SER A 169 -11.12 16.62 1.43
CA SER A 169 -10.41 17.03 2.62
C SER A 169 -11.05 16.51 3.91
N GLN A 170 -12.38 16.42 3.98
CA GLN A 170 -13.11 15.88 5.14
C GLN A 170 -12.92 14.38 5.27
N ALA A 171 -12.94 13.64 4.16
CA ALA A 171 -12.75 12.20 4.16
C ALA A 171 -11.28 11.75 4.16
N ALA A 172 -10.34 12.70 4.03
CA ALA A 172 -8.91 12.43 3.88
C ALA A 172 -8.38 11.53 5.02
N THR A 173 -8.12 10.29 4.64
CA THR A 173 -7.58 9.23 5.50
C THR A 173 -6.38 8.63 4.79
N ALA A 174 -5.32 8.35 5.54
CA ALA A 174 -4.11 7.72 5.07
C ALA A 174 -3.99 6.33 5.67
N ALA A 175 -3.37 5.43 4.93
CA ALA A 175 -3.00 4.09 5.37
C ALA A 175 -1.62 3.74 4.82
N PHE A 176 -0.85 3.00 5.58
CA PHE A 176 0.41 2.42 5.13
C PHE A 176 0.15 1.04 4.53
N LEU A 177 0.45 0.88 3.24
CA LEU A 177 -0.03 -0.24 2.41
C LEU A 177 1.00 -1.32 2.01
N PRO A 178 2.10 -1.59 2.75
CA PRO A 178 2.96 -2.72 2.39
C PRO A 178 2.32 -4.08 2.71
N LEU A 179 1.28 -4.10 3.57
CA LEU A 179 0.45 -5.27 3.84
C LEU A 179 -1.00 -4.83 4.04
N PHE A 180 -1.90 -5.30 3.18
CA PHE A 180 -3.32 -4.99 3.29
C PHE A 180 -4.21 -6.09 2.73
N ARG A 181 -5.46 -6.16 3.21
CA ARG A 181 -6.54 -6.96 2.62
C ARG A 181 -7.59 -6.02 2.07
N VAL A 182 -8.09 -6.31 0.87
CA VAL A 182 -9.19 -5.59 0.25
C VAL A 182 -10.35 -6.53 -0.08
N SER A 183 -11.58 -6.12 0.19
CA SER A 183 -12.78 -6.83 -0.29
C SER A 183 -13.00 -6.62 -1.79
N GLN A 184 -13.66 -7.56 -2.46
CA GLN A 184 -13.95 -7.44 -3.89
C GLN A 184 -14.76 -6.18 -4.22
N ARG A 185 -15.69 -5.78 -3.34
CA ARG A 185 -16.49 -4.55 -3.53
C ARG A 185 -15.65 -3.28 -3.42
N MET A 186 -14.71 -3.22 -2.47
CA MET A 186 -13.82 -2.07 -2.32
C MET A 186 -12.82 -1.98 -3.48
N PHE A 187 -12.33 -3.12 -3.96
CA PHE A 187 -11.54 -3.18 -5.18
C PHE A 187 -12.28 -2.58 -6.39
N ARG A 188 -13.50 -3.06 -6.67
CA ARG A 188 -14.31 -2.56 -7.80
C ARG A 188 -14.57 -1.06 -7.67
N ALA A 189 -14.88 -0.59 -6.46
CA ALA A 189 -15.03 0.83 -6.19
C ALA A 189 -13.77 1.64 -6.51
N MET A 190 -12.58 1.12 -6.18
CA MET A 190 -11.30 1.76 -6.52
C MET A 190 -11.04 1.77 -8.03
N ASP A 191 -11.28 0.64 -8.70
CA ASP A 191 -11.16 0.51 -10.15
C ASP A 191 -12.03 1.53 -10.90
N GLU A 192 -13.31 1.63 -10.50
CA GLU A 192 -14.26 2.61 -11.02
C GLU A 192 -13.86 4.06 -10.69
N ALA A 193 -13.39 4.32 -9.46
CA ALA A 193 -12.97 5.65 -9.05
C ALA A 193 -11.78 6.14 -9.88
N TYR A 194 -10.76 5.30 -10.06
CA TYR A 194 -9.60 5.64 -10.89
C TYR A 194 -9.99 5.82 -12.36
N ALA A 195 -10.91 5.01 -12.88
CA ALA A 195 -11.45 5.18 -14.23
C ALA A 195 -12.19 6.51 -14.39
N ALA A 196 -12.95 6.93 -13.37
CA ALA A 196 -13.61 8.23 -13.30
C ALA A 196 -12.65 9.41 -13.04
N GLY A 197 -11.34 9.15 -12.94
CA GLY A 197 -10.33 10.18 -12.74
C GLY A 197 -10.12 10.59 -11.28
N PHE A 198 -10.39 9.72 -10.31
CA PHE A 198 -9.80 9.82 -8.98
C PHE A 198 -8.31 9.53 -9.05
N GLY A 199 -7.50 10.14 -8.18
CA GLY A 199 -6.08 9.91 -8.17
C GLY A 199 -5.37 10.46 -6.95
N GLY A 200 -4.07 10.17 -6.91
CA GLY A 200 -3.15 10.55 -5.84
C GLY A 200 -2.20 9.42 -5.46
N HIS A 201 -1.45 9.65 -4.39
CA HIS A 201 -0.57 8.67 -3.79
C HIS A 201 -1.38 7.50 -3.23
N LEU A 202 -0.93 6.24 -3.41
CA LEU A 202 -1.69 5.06 -2.96
C LEU A 202 -2.09 5.13 -1.47
N GLU A 203 -1.16 5.55 -0.62
CA GLU A 203 -1.38 5.65 0.82
C GLU A 203 -2.44 6.67 1.21
N ALA A 204 -2.81 7.61 0.31
CA ALA A 204 -3.88 8.57 0.52
C ALA A 204 -5.20 8.11 -0.11
N THR A 205 -5.13 7.47 -1.28
CA THR A 205 -6.31 7.20 -2.12
C THR A 205 -7.20 6.09 -1.60
N TRP A 206 -6.64 4.94 -1.19
CA TRP A 206 -7.43 3.77 -0.78
C TRP A 206 -8.30 4.02 0.45
N SER A 207 -7.70 4.51 1.53
CA SER A 207 -8.44 4.79 2.76
C SER A 207 -9.32 6.03 2.65
N THR A 208 -8.95 7.04 1.85
CA THR A 208 -9.85 8.19 1.58
C THR A 208 -11.08 7.74 0.79
N LEU A 209 -10.92 6.92 -0.26
CA LEU A 209 -12.07 6.40 -1.01
C LEU A 209 -12.96 5.53 -0.12
N ALA A 210 -12.34 4.72 0.75
CA ALA A 210 -13.08 3.91 1.71
C ALA A 210 -13.93 4.79 2.62
N ALA A 211 -13.35 5.86 3.20
CA ALA A 211 -14.07 6.81 4.03
C ALA A 211 -15.18 7.56 3.27
N LEU A 212 -14.91 8.03 2.04
CA LEU A 212 -15.89 8.72 1.19
C LEU A 212 -17.13 7.87 0.91
N ARG A 213 -16.93 6.57 0.65
CA ARG A 213 -17.99 5.65 0.24
C ARG A 213 -18.52 4.78 1.38
N GLY A 214 -18.12 5.05 2.63
CA GLY A 214 -18.60 4.32 3.81
C GLY A 214 -18.15 2.85 3.86
N PHE A 215 -17.03 2.50 3.25
CA PHE A 215 -16.41 1.18 3.41
C PHE A 215 -15.77 1.06 4.80
N ALA A 216 -15.80 -0.14 5.36
CA ALA A 216 -15.23 -0.41 6.67
C ALA A 216 -13.70 -0.48 6.58
N ILE A 217 -13.02 0.35 7.36
CA ILE A 217 -11.56 0.38 7.48
C ILE A 217 -11.19 -0.16 8.86
N GLU A 218 -10.26 -1.10 8.92
CA GLU A 218 -9.71 -1.61 10.17
C GLU A 218 -8.18 -1.62 10.09
N ASP A 219 -7.55 -1.15 11.16
CA ASP A 219 -6.11 -1.22 11.36
C ASP A 219 -5.77 -2.53 12.07
N ILE A 220 -4.85 -3.32 11.48
CA ILE A 220 -4.51 -4.68 11.93
C ILE A 220 -3.66 -4.72 13.22
N GLY A 221 -3.17 -3.59 13.73
CA GLY A 221 -2.28 -3.65 14.88
C GLY A 221 -1.72 -2.35 15.43
N GLY A 222 -2.22 -1.19 15.00
CA GLY A 222 -1.79 0.12 15.50
C GLY A 222 -2.30 0.44 16.92
N GLU A 223 -2.40 1.74 17.20
CA GLU A 223 -2.98 2.29 18.46
C GLU A 223 -4.08 3.33 18.18
N GLY A 224 -4.50 3.45 16.93
CA GLY A 224 -5.48 4.46 16.49
C GLY A 224 -6.93 4.00 16.63
N PRO A 225 -7.90 4.89 16.34
CA PRO A 225 -9.33 4.60 16.48
C PRO A 225 -9.87 3.56 15.47
N PHE A 226 -9.05 3.15 14.51
CA PHE A 226 -9.39 2.12 13.52
C PHE A 226 -9.01 0.70 13.98
N VAL A 227 -8.37 0.55 15.14
CA VAL A 227 -7.93 -0.75 15.65
C VAL A 227 -9.09 -1.40 16.41
N ALA A 228 -9.39 -2.64 16.06
CA ALA A 228 -10.40 -3.42 16.78
C ALA A 228 -9.93 -3.69 18.24
N PRO A 229 -10.83 -3.67 19.24
CA PRO A 229 -10.46 -3.95 20.62
C PRO A 229 -9.73 -5.28 20.77
N GLY A 230 -8.56 -5.27 21.43
CA GLY A 230 -7.70 -6.44 21.62
C GLY A 230 -6.69 -6.68 20.50
N ASN A 231 -6.68 -5.88 19.43
CA ASN A 231 -5.66 -5.92 18.39
C ASN A 231 -4.57 -4.84 18.56
N GLU A 232 -4.64 -3.99 19.58
CA GLU A 232 -3.69 -2.91 19.81
C GLU A 232 -2.26 -3.44 19.98
N ARG A 233 -1.33 -2.97 19.12
CA ARG A 233 0.08 -3.41 19.09
C ARG A 233 0.28 -4.92 19.02
N ARG A 234 -0.72 -5.65 18.52
CA ARG A 234 -0.72 -7.12 18.50
C ARG A 234 0.36 -7.65 17.56
N PHE A 235 0.35 -7.18 16.32
CA PHE A 235 1.26 -7.67 15.28
C PHE A 235 2.36 -6.69 14.89
N TYR A 236 2.25 -5.40 15.23
CA TYR A 236 3.34 -4.47 14.92
C TYR A 236 3.33 -3.27 15.87
N THR A 237 4.39 -2.46 15.81
CA THR A 237 4.41 -1.12 16.40
C THR A 237 4.92 -0.12 15.38
N SER A 238 4.44 1.11 15.46
CA SER A 238 4.92 2.25 14.68
C SER A 238 4.83 3.51 15.53
N ALA A 239 5.60 4.52 15.15
CA ALA A 239 5.46 5.83 15.77
C ALA A 239 4.21 6.53 15.22
N ALA A 240 3.59 7.35 16.06
CA ALA A 240 2.55 8.27 15.60
C ALA A 240 3.13 9.17 14.50
N SER A 241 2.46 9.23 13.35
CA SER A 241 2.92 10.12 12.29
C SER A 241 2.86 11.56 12.78
N SER A 242 3.93 12.30 12.54
CA SER A 242 4.01 13.73 12.81
C SER A 242 4.77 14.40 11.68
N ALA A 243 4.74 15.73 11.63
CA ALA A 243 5.54 16.51 10.67
C ALA A 243 7.04 16.16 10.70
N VAL A 244 7.52 15.57 11.81
CA VAL A 244 8.90 15.11 12.02
C VAL A 244 9.08 13.62 11.74
N GLN A 245 8.06 12.78 12.02
CA GLN A 245 8.09 11.32 11.87
C GLN A 245 7.31 10.85 10.64
N PHE A 246 7.66 11.41 9.47
CA PHE A 246 7.03 11.08 8.19
C PHE A 246 7.06 9.58 7.87
N TYR A 247 8.13 8.89 8.28
CA TYR A 247 8.34 7.49 7.97
C TYR A 247 7.70 6.51 8.96
N LEU A 248 6.96 6.97 9.98
CA LEU A 248 6.35 6.12 11.03
C LEU A 248 7.37 5.39 11.93
N ALA A 249 8.63 5.85 11.90
CA ALA A 249 9.70 5.34 12.76
C ALA A 249 9.82 6.19 14.05
N PRO A 250 10.22 5.61 15.19
CA PRO A 250 10.64 4.21 15.39
C PRO A 250 9.48 3.21 15.50
N GLY A 251 9.78 1.92 15.35
CA GLY A 251 8.79 0.85 15.47
C GLY A 251 9.30 -0.46 14.89
N THR A 252 8.41 -1.38 14.56
CA THR A 252 8.71 -2.56 13.73
C THR A 252 8.18 -2.40 12.31
N PHE A 253 7.22 -1.49 12.08
CA PHE A 253 6.55 -1.34 10.79
C PHE A 253 6.50 0.12 10.37
N PHE A 254 7.40 0.50 9.47
CA PHE A 254 7.64 1.88 9.07
C PHE A 254 8.17 1.93 7.64
N ALA A 255 8.18 3.10 6.99
CA ALA A 255 8.59 3.21 5.60
C ALA A 255 10.12 3.16 5.43
N LYS A 256 10.85 3.83 6.33
CA LYS A 256 12.32 3.94 6.32
C LYS A 256 12.91 4.19 7.71
N PRO A 257 14.19 3.83 7.95
CA PRO A 257 15.15 3.17 7.04
C PRO A 257 14.88 1.69 6.77
N ALA A 258 15.61 1.05 5.85
CA ALA A 258 15.52 -0.39 5.67
C ALA A 258 16.18 -1.14 6.84
N MET A 259 15.58 -2.24 7.27
CA MET A 259 16.18 -3.23 8.15
C MET A 259 16.73 -4.38 7.31
N TYR A 260 17.79 -5.02 7.80
CA TYR A 260 18.34 -6.21 7.14
C TYR A 260 18.07 -7.51 7.92
N ARG A 261 17.51 -7.37 9.12
CA ARG A 261 17.12 -8.46 10.00
C ARG A 261 15.91 -8.05 10.83
N VAL A 262 15.04 -9.01 11.07
CA VAL A 262 13.96 -8.88 12.05
C VAL A 262 14.52 -8.93 13.47
N GLY A 263 13.82 -8.31 14.42
CA GLY A 263 14.11 -8.49 15.85
C GLY A 263 13.63 -9.84 16.40
N THR A 264 13.73 -10.00 17.72
CA THR A 264 13.44 -11.26 18.42
C THR A 264 11.99 -11.43 18.88
N ARG A 265 11.19 -10.35 18.85
CA ARG A 265 9.77 -10.39 19.25
C ARG A 265 9.01 -11.34 18.32
N ARG A 266 8.36 -12.34 18.90
CA ARG A 266 7.53 -13.33 18.18
C ARG A 266 6.22 -12.71 17.71
N ASP A 267 5.61 -13.32 16.69
CA ASP A 267 4.33 -12.90 16.14
C ASP A 267 4.29 -11.40 15.82
N THR A 268 5.39 -10.89 15.25
CA THR A 268 5.58 -9.47 14.94
C THR A 268 5.91 -9.29 13.46
N LEU A 269 5.23 -8.33 12.83
CA LEU A 269 5.47 -7.83 11.49
C LEU A 269 6.61 -6.81 11.52
N TRP A 270 7.48 -6.92 10.53
CA TRP A 270 8.63 -6.06 10.31
C TRP A 270 8.60 -5.53 8.89
N HIS A 271 8.75 -4.22 8.73
CA HIS A 271 8.87 -3.58 7.43
C HIS A 271 9.69 -2.27 7.53
N PRO A 272 10.60 -2.00 6.59
CA PRO A 272 11.01 -2.87 5.47
C PRO A 272 12.16 -3.80 5.90
N VAL A 273 12.13 -5.07 5.53
CA VAL A 273 13.23 -6.03 5.71
C VAL A 273 13.81 -6.43 4.36
N LYS A 274 14.93 -5.80 4.00
CA LYS A 274 15.56 -5.97 2.69
C LYS A 274 16.74 -6.94 2.74
N PRO A 275 16.98 -7.70 1.66
CA PRO A 275 18.27 -8.36 1.48
C PRO A 275 19.38 -7.32 1.39
N TRP A 276 20.59 -7.68 1.83
CA TRP A 276 21.73 -6.75 1.90
C TRP A 276 22.19 -6.29 0.50
N HIS A 277 21.65 -5.15 0.04
CA HIS A 277 21.99 -4.51 -1.25
C HIS A 277 22.31 -3.01 -1.07
N TRP A 278 23.45 -2.73 -0.43
CA TRP A 278 23.84 -1.37 0.01
C TRP A 278 23.89 -0.29 -1.09
N LYS A 279 24.11 -0.65 -2.36
CA LYS A 279 24.21 0.32 -3.48
C LYS A 279 22.86 0.90 -3.89
N ASP A 280 21.79 0.10 -3.82
CA ASP A 280 20.46 0.49 -4.32
C ASP A 280 19.75 1.43 -3.33
N GLU A 281 20.06 1.33 -2.03
CA GLU A 281 19.44 2.13 -0.98
C GLU A 281 19.95 3.58 -0.92
N ILE A 282 21.25 3.80 -1.16
CA ILE A 282 21.81 5.16 -1.23
C ILE A 282 21.13 5.94 -2.37
N GLY A 283 21.02 5.32 -3.55
CA GLY A 283 20.35 5.93 -4.71
C GLY A 283 18.86 6.21 -4.47
N ALA A 284 18.15 5.30 -3.80
CA ALA A 284 16.74 5.50 -3.45
C ALA A 284 16.53 6.61 -2.41
N GLY A 285 17.41 6.71 -1.41
CA GLY A 285 17.39 7.78 -0.41
C GLY A 285 17.51 9.18 -1.01
N PHE A 286 18.46 9.37 -1.95
CA PHE A 286 18.62 10.65 -2.64
C PHE A 286 17.40 11.04 -3.49
N ARG A 287 16.78 10.07 -4.18
CA ARG A 287 15.59 10.32 -5.01
C ARG A 287 14.40 10.78 -4.18
N GLU A 288 14.14 10.14 -3.05
CA GLU A 288 13.02 10.51 -2.17
C GLU A 288 13.21 11.82 -1.43
N TRP A 289 14.43 12.14 -1.01
CA TRP A 289 14.69 13.46 -0.43
C TRP A 289 14.28 14.58 -1.39
N ARG A 290 14.52 14.40 -2.70
CA ARG A 290 14.05 15.33 -3.74
C ARG A 290 12.53 15.38 -3.84
N VAL A 291 11.83 14.24 -3.70
CA VAL A 291 10.35 14.18 -3.65
C VAL A 291 9.83 15.04 -2.50
N ILE A 292 10.31 14.75 -1.29
CA ILE A 292 9.83 15.37 -0.04
C ILE A 292 10.16 16.87 -0.04
N ALA A 293 11.37 17.26 -0.47
CA ALA A 293 11.76 18.65 -0.59
C ALA A 293 10.87 19.40 -1.61
N GLY A 294 10.59 18.78 -2.76
CA GLY A 294 9.69 19.34 -3.78
C GLY A 294 8.27 19.55 -3.25
N ALA A 295 7.72 18.55 -2.56
CA ALA A 295 6.38 18.62 -2.00
C ALA A 295 6.27 19.67 -0.88
N LYS A 296 7.27 19.76 0.02
CA LYS A 296 7.33 20.81 1.05
C LYS A 296 7.42 22.22 0.45
N ARG A 297 8.23 22.41 -0.59
CA ARG A 297 8.37 23.70 -1.29
C ARG A 297 7.03 24.16 -1.90
N ARG A 298 6.29 23.25 -2.54
CA ARG A 298 4.98 23.58 -3.12
C ARG A 298 3.92 23.86 -2.07
N ALA A 299 3.88 23.08 -0.98
CA ALA A 299 2.98 23.36 0.13
C ALA A 299 3.20 24.77 0.70
N LEU A 300 4.47 25.19 0.82
CA LEU A 300 4.83 26.55 1.22
C LEU A 300 4.37 27.61 0.20
N LEU A 301 4.61 27.40 -1.10
CA LEU A 301 4.18 28.33 -2.15
C LEU A 301 2.66 28.49 -2.20
N ALA A 302 1.91 27.38 -2.09
CA ALA A 302 0.45 27.40 -2.05
C ALA A 302 -0.10 28.09 -0.79
N TRP A 303 0.62 28.03 0.33
CA TRP A 303 0.28 28.79 1.53
C TRP A 303 0.53 30.29 1.35
N ILE A 304 1.66 30.68 0.74
CA ILE A 304 1.98 32.08 0.42
C ILE A 304 0.93 32.67 -0.54
N ALA A 305 0.57 31.95 -1.59
CA ALA A 305 -0.43 32.39 -2.58
C ALA A 305 -1.80 32.64 -1.94
N ARG A 306 -2.26 31.73 -1.08
CA ARG A 306 -3.52 31.87 -0.33
C ARG A 306 -3.51 33.08 0.62
N ARG A 307 -2.39 33.38 1.27
CA ARG A 307 -2.25 34.56 2.13
C ARG A 307 -2.24 35.89 1.37
N ARG A 308 -1.91 35.87 0.07
CA ARG A 308 -1.84 37.06 -0.79
C ARG A 308 -3.11 37.29 -1.63
N GLY A 309 -4.17 36.50 -1.42
CA GLY A 309 -5.41 36.61 -2.21
C GLY A 309 -5.27 36.17 -3.67
N GLY A 310 -4.21 35.42 -4.02
CA GLY A 310 -4.00 34.93 -5.39
C GLY A 310 -4.79 33.65 -5.67
N PRO A 311 -5.22 33.41 -6.92
CA PRO A 311 -5.91 32.17 -7.29
C PRO A 311 -4.98 30.96 -7.08
N ALA A 312 -5.56 29.81 -6.71
CA ALA A 312 -4.82 28.56 -6.57
C ALA A 312 -4.24 28.12 -7.93
N PRO A 313 -3.00 27.59 -7.99
CA PRO A 313 -2.49 27.00 -9.21
C PRO A 313 -3.26 25.70 -9.51
N GLY A 314 -3.73 25.56 -10.75
CA GLY A 314 -4.41 24.36 -11.26
C GLY A 314 -3.48 23.18 -11.51
#